data_AF-A0A2A5AWX9-F1
#
_entry.id   AF-A0A2A5AWX9-F1
#
_cell.length_a   1.000
_cell.length_b   1.000
_cell.length_c   1.000
_cell.angle_alpha   90.00
_cell.angle_beta   90.00
_cell.angle_gamma   90.00
#
_symmetry.space_group_name_H-M   'P 1'
#
loop_
_entity.id
_entity.type
_entity.pdbx_description
1 polymer ?
#
loop_
_entity_poly.entity_id
_entity_poly.type
_entity_poly.pdbx_seq_one_letter_code
_entity_poly.pdbx_strand_id
1 'polypeptide(L)'
;SRYKPLNIEGLNWGMLAEIDIDEFSAPANSLAASTALVLALTLLLVAFVSNAALRLCVVRPMSQLLAAAKKIVDGDYSARVDIVSDDEFAVLADRFNLMASSVQMHIDDLEKALREVKELKGLLPICASCKSIRDDDGYFRTVETYFVGKSHLEFSHTICQDCLPHLYPELHPISDKGVN
;
A
#
# COMPACT_ATOMS: atom_id res chain seq x y z
N SER A 1 -55.46 19.04 -47.28
CA SER A 1 -55.98 19.24 -48.65
C SER A 1 -55.51 20.57 -49.23
N ARG A 2 -54.98 20.59 -50.46
CA ARG A 2 -54.68 21.83 -51.20
C ARG A 2 -55.75 22.03 -52.27
N TYR A 3 -56.46 23.16 -52.24
CA TYR A 3 -57.46 23.53 -53.27
C TYR A 3 -56.81 24.44 -54.31
N LYS A 4 -56.95 24.10 -55.60
CA LYS A 4 -56.56 24.96 -56.71
C LYS A 4 -57.73 25.07 -57.69
N PRO A 5 -58.37 26.25 -57.81
CA PRO A 5 -59.48 26.43 -58.75
C PRO A 5 -58.95 26.49 -60.19
N LEU A 6 -59.62 25.82 -61.11
CA LEU A 6 -59.40 25.89 -62.55
C LEU A 6 -60.68 26.44 -63.19
N ASN A 7 -60.54 27.58 -63.87
CA ASN A 7 -61.64 28.19 -64.60
C ASN A 7 -61.48 27.84 -66.08
N ILE A 8 -62.39 27.03 -66.59
CA ILE A 8 -62.42 26.60 -67.99
C ILE A 8 -63.84 26.89 -68.48
N GLU A 9 -63.96 27.71 -69.52
CA GLU A 9 -65.24 28.12 -70.12
C GLU A 9 -66.27 28.73 -69.15
N GLY A 10 -65.80 29.47 -68.13
CA GLY A 10 -66.69 30.23 -67.22
C GLY A 10 -67.30 29.42 -66.07
N LEU A 11 -66.97 28.13 -65.96
CA LEU A 11 -67.28 27.31 -64.78
C LEU A 11 -66.05 27.15 -63.88
N ASN A 12 -66.26 27.33 -62.56
CA ASN A 12 -65.22 27.18 -61.54
C ASN A 12 -65.15 25.72 -61.07
N TRP A 13 -64.20 24.97 -61.59
CA TRP A 13 -63.95 23.60 -61.17
C TRP A 13 -62.91 23.56 -60.05
N GLY A 14 -63.17 22.74 -59.04
CA GLY A 14 -62.25 22.48 -57.94
C GLY A 14 -61.85 21.02 -57.93
N MET A 15 -60.57 20.73 -58.15
CA MET A 15 -60.05 19.39 -57.94
C MET A 15 -59.73 19.21 -56.45
N LEU A 16 -60.44 18.30 -55.80
CA LEU A 16 -60.17 17.90 -54.42
C LEU A 16 -59.36 16.60 -54.46
N ALA A 17 -58.10 16.68 -54.04
CA ALA A 17 -57.28 15.49 -53.79
C ALA A 17 -57.05 15.39 -52.28
N GLU A 18 -57.53 14.29 -51.69
CA GLU A 18 -57.20 13.88 -50.33
C GLU A 18 -56.09 12.84 -50.43
N ILE A 19 -54.91 13.19 -49.94
CA ILE A 19 -53.77 12.27 -49.89
C ILE A 19 -53.77 11.70 -48.49
N ASP A 20 -53.85 10.38 -48.39
CA ASP A 20 -53.74 9.67 -47.13
C ASP A 20 -52.30 9.82 -46.58
N ILE A 21 -52.18 10.49 -45.43
CA ILE A 21 -50.89 10.78 -44.79
C ILE A 21 -50.21 9.52 -44.24
N ASP A 22 -50.98 8.45 -44.02
CA ASP A 22 -50.48 7.16 -43.55
C ASP A 22 -49.83 6.39 -44.72
N GLU A 23 -50.38 6.50 -45.94
CA GLU A 23 -49.80 5.93 -47.16
C GLU A 23 -48.50 6.64 -47.58
N PHE A 24 -48.43 7.97 -47.39
CA PHE A 24 -47.23 8.74 -47.67
C PHE A 24 -46.10 8.53 -46.63
N SER A 25 -46.43 8.27 -45.36
CA SER A 25 -45.43 8.12 -44.28
C SER A 25 -44.87 6.69 -44.15
N ALA A 26 -45.57 5.67 -44.68
CA ALA A 26 -45.13 4.28 -44.67
C ALA A 26 -43.71 4.03 -45.22
N PRO A 27 -43.30 4.57 -46.40
CA PRO A 27 -41.93 4.43 -46.88
C PRO A 27 -40.92 5.22 -46.04
N ALA A 28 -41.30 6.37 -45.46
CA ALA A 28 -40.40 7.20 -44.65
C ALA A 28 -40.01 6.52 -43.32
N ASN A 29 -40.95 5.84 -42.67
CA ASN A 29 -40.71 5.20 -41.37
C ASN A 29 -39.80 3.97 -41.45
N SER A 30 -39.83 3.23 -42.57
CA SER A 30 -38.94 2.06 -42.75
C SER A 30 -37.46 2.44 -42.92
N LEU A 31 -37.18 3.57 -43.57
CA LEU A 31 -35.83 4.15 -43.64
C LEU A 31 -35.42 4.81 -42.31
N ALA A 32 -36.37 5.45 -41.61
CA ALA A 32 -36.12 6.03 -40.29
C ALA A 32 -35.76 4.96 -39.24
N ALA A 33 -36.41 3.78 -39.29
CA ALA A 33 -36.14 2.68 -38.35
C ALA A 33 -34.74 2.09 -38.53
N SER A 34 -34.32 1.83 -39.77
CA SER A 34 -32.98 1.27 -40.06
C SER A 34 -31.86 2.26 -39.72
N THR A 35 -32.04 3.55 -40.00
CA THR A 35 -31.07 4.60 -39.62
C THR A 35 -30.95 4.76 -38.09
N ALA A 36 -32.06 4.70 -37.36
CA ALA A 36 -32.05 4.71 -35.90
C ALA A 36 -31.30 3.51 -35.31
N LEU A 37 -31.49 2.31 -35.87
CA LEU A 37 -30.76 1.10 -35.44
C LEU A 37 -29.25 1.22 -35.66
N VAL A 38 -28.83 1.73 -36.82
CA VAL A 38 -27.40 1.93 -37.11
C VAL A 38 -26.79 2.92 -36.12
N LEU A 39 -27.45 4.04 -35.83
CA LEU A 39 -26.97 5.02 -34.85
C LEU A 39 -26.91 4.44 -33.42
N ALA A 40 -27.91 3.66 -33.02
CA ALA A 40 -27.88 2.98 -31.73
C ALA A 40 -26.71 2.00 -31.64
N LEU A 41 -26.46 1.22 -32.69
CA LEU A 41 -25.35 0.26 -32.74
C LEU A 41 -23.99 0.95 -32.75
N THR A 42 -23.82 2.08 -33.47
CA THR A 42 -22.56 2.83 -33.45
C THR A 42 -22.30 3.45 -32.09
N LEU A 43 -23.32 4.02 -31.44
CA LEU A 43 -23.18 4.54 -30.07
C LEU A 43 -22.81 3.45 -29.08
N LEU A 44 -23.44 2.27 -29.17
CA LEU A 44 -23.09 1.12 -28.35
C LEU A 44 -21.66 0.64 -28.59
N LEU A 45 -21.24 0.58 -29.86
CA LEU A 45 -19.88 0.18 -30.22
C LEU A 45 -18.84 1.19 -29.71
N VAL A 46 -19.09 2.49 -29.86
CA VAL A 46 -18.24 3.55 -29.33
C VAL A 46 -18.17 3.48 -27.80
N ALA A 47 -19.29 3.29 -27.12
CA ALA A 47 -19.33 3.13 -25.66
C ALA A 47 -18.54 1.90 -25.21
N PHE A 48 -18.64 0.79 -25.94
CA PHE A 48 -17.90 -0.43 -25.65
C PHE A 48 -16.39 -0.24 -25.84
N VAL A 49 -15.97 0.30 -26.99
CA VAL A 49 -14.55 0.55 -27.31
C VAL A 49 -13.94 1.56 -26.34
N SER A 50 -14.62 2.66 -26.06
CA SER A 50 -14.12 3.68 -25.12
C SER A 50 -13.94 3.13 -23.71
N ASN A 51 -14.89 2.35 -23.19
CA ASN A 51 -14.76 1.70 -21.89
C ASN A 51 -13.61 0.68 -21.86
N ALA A 52 -13.42 -0.10 -22.93
CA ALA A 52 -12.29 -1.02 -23.05
C ALA A 52 -10.94 -0.26 -23.08
N ALA A 53 -10.87 0.83 -23.84
CA ALA A 53 -9.69 1.69 -23.92
C ALA A 53 -9.35 2.35 -22.58
N LEU A 54 -10.35 2.93 -21.88
CA LEU A 54 -10.15 3.52 -20.55
C LEU A 54 -9.57 2.50 -19.56
N ARG A 55 -10.11 1.27 -19.58
CA ARG A 55 -9.63 0.20 -18.70
C ARG A 55 -8.18 -0.16 -18.97
N LEU A 56 -7.80 -0.30 -20.22
CA LEU A 56 -6.46 -0.77 -20.61
C LEU A 56 -5.40 0.33 -20.55
N CYS A 57 -5.72 1.55 -20.97
CA CYS A 57 -4.76 2.65 -21.06
C CYS A 57 -4.63 3.45 -19.76
N VAL A 58 -5.68 3.53 -18.92
CA VAL A 58 -5.68 4.44 -17.75
C VAL A 58 -5.91 3.70 -16.45
N VAL A 59 -7.01 2.94 -16.34
CA VAL A 59 -7.39 2.32 -15.05
C VAL A 59 -6.38 1.27 -14.63
N ARG A 60 -5.91 0.43 -15.57
CA ARG A 60 -4.93 -0.63 -15.29
C ARG A 60 -3.60 -0.07 -14.73
N PRO A 61 -2.86 0.84 -15.40
CA PRO A 61 -1.60 1.37 -14.84
C PRO A 61 -1.80 2.10 -13.51
N MET A 62 -2.90 2.85 -13.37
CA MET A 62 -3.24 3.53 -12.12
C MET A 62 -3.48 2.53 -10.97
N SER A 63 -4.16 1.41 -11.24
CA SER A 63 -4.41 0.37 -10.24
C SER A 63 -3.12 -0.33 -9.79
N GLN A 64 -2.14 -0.52 -10.68
CA GLN A 64 -0.85 -1.11 -10.36
C GLN A 64 -0.03 -0.19 -9.45
N LEU A 65 0.01 1.11 -9.74
CA LEU A 65 0.64 2.13 -8.89
C LEU A 65 -0.01 2.15 -7.50
N LEU A 66 -1.34 2.15 -7.42
CA LEU A 66 -2.07 2.14 -6.15
C LEU A 66 -1.78 0.87 -5.34
N ALA A 67 -1.75 -0.29 -5.98
CA ALA A 67 -1.45 -1.56 -5.33
C ALA A 67 -0.01 -1.58 -4.77
N ALA A 68 0.97 -1.07 -5.52
CA ALA A 68 2.34 -0.96 -5.03
C ALA A 68 2.48 0.06 -3.90
N ALA A 69 1.81 1.21 -3.99
CA ALA A 69 1.78 2.20 -2.92
C ALA A 69 1.18 1.61 -1.64
N LYS A 70 0.14 0.78 -1.74
CA LYS A 70 -0.42 0.06 -0.59
C LYS A 70 0.60 -0.89 0.04
N LYS A 71 1.37 -1.64 -0.75
CA LYS A 71 2.44 -2.51 -0.23
C LYS A 71 3.50 -1.74 0.55
N ILE A 72 3.90 -0.57 0.06
CA ILE A 72 4.84 0.33 0.76
C ILE A 72 4.25 0.75 2.12
N VAL A 73 2.97 1.13 2.17
CA VAL A 73 2.30 1.50 3.43
C VAL A 73 2.20 0.31 4.39
N ASP A 74 1.98 -0.90 3.86
CA ASP A 74 1.91 -2.13 4.65
C ASP A 74 3.32 -2.62 5.11
N GLY A 75 4.39 -1.89 4.79
CA GLY A 75 5.76 -2.12 5.24
C GLY A 75 6.66 -2.89 4.26
N ASP A 76 6.13 -3.30 3.11
CA ASP A 76 6.92 -3.90 2.02
C ASP A 76 7.51 -2.80 1.13
N TYR A 77 8.60 -2.19 1.59
CA TYR A 77 9.33 -1.15 0.86
C TYR A 77 10.14 -1.69 -0.34
N SER A 78 10.19 -3.01 -0.52
CA SER A 78 10.83 -3.67 -1.65
C SER A 78 9.92 -3.76 -2.88
N ALA A 79 8.61 -3.52 -2.72
CA ALA A 79 7.65 -3.50 -3.82
C ALA A 79 8.03 -2.48 -4.90
N ARG A 80 7.92 -2.91 -6.17
CA ARG A 80 8.20 -2.07 -7.35
C ARG A 80 7.04 -2.12 -8.34
N VAL A 81 6.95 -1.08 -9.15
CA VAL A 81 5.95 -0.94 -10.22
C VAL A 81 6.64 -1.18 -11.55
N ASP A 82 6.14 -2.17 -12.30
CA ASP A 82 6.62 -2.52 -13.63
C ASP A 82 5.52 -2.17 -14.65
N ILE A 83 5.62 -0.96 -15.21
CA ILE A 83 4.74 -0.45 -16.26
C ILE A 83 5.60 -0.27 -17.51
N VAL A 84 5.44 -1.17 -18.48
CA VAL A 84 6.05 -1.05 -19.80
C VAL A 84 5.12 -0.18 -20.65
N SER A 85 5.49 1.09 -20.81
CA SER A 85 4.79 2.08 -21.63
C SER A 85 5.80 3.08 -22.18
N ASP A 86 5.45 3.77 -23.26
CA ASP A 86 6.27 4.83 -23.85
C ASP A 86 5.73 6.24 -23.51
N ASP A 87 4.95 6.36 -22.43
CA ASP A 87 4.25 7.58 -22.02
C ASP A 87 4.62 8.04 -20.60
N GLU A 88 3.91 9.05 -20.09
CA GLU A 88 4.13 9.63 -18.76
C GLU A 88 3.92 8.64 -17.61
N PHE A 89 3.21 7.53 -17.82
CA PHE A 89 3.04 6.50 -16.79
C PHE A 89 4.33 5.70 -16.56
N ALA A 90 5.14 5.49 -17.60
CA ALA A 90 6.46 4.87 -17.43
C ALA A 90 7.38 5.78 -16.61
N VAL A 91 7.40 7.08 -16.93
CA VAL A 91 8.15 8.07 -16.14
C VAL A 91 7.66 8.11 -14.69
N LEU A 92 6.34 8.07 -14.46
CA LEU A 92 5.76 8.05 -13.12
C LEU A 92 6.14 6.77 -12.35
N ALA A 93 6.13 5.61 -13.00
CA ALA A 93 6.54 4.34 -12.41
C ALA A 93 8.01 4.39 -11.98
N ASP A 94 8.89 4.93 -12.82
CA ASP A 94 10.31 5.09 -12.49
C ASP A 94 10.51 6.03 -11.29
N ARG A 95 9.82 7.17 -11.27
CA ARG A 95 9.88 8.12 -10.13
C ARG A 95 9.39 7.48 -8.84
N PHE A 96 8.31 6.70 -8.91
CA PHE A 96 7.81 5.94 -7.78
C PHE A 96 8.83 4.91 -7.28
N ASN A 97 9.47 4.17 -8.19
CA ASN A 97 10.49 3.17 -7.85
C ASN A 97 11.74 3.82 -7.21
N LEU A 98 12.13 5.01 -7.66
CA LEU A 98 13.20 5.79 -7.03
C LEU A 98 12.83 6.21 -5.61
N MET A 99 11.61 6.73 -5.40
CA MET A 99 11.11 7.06 -4.06
C MET A 99 11.10 5.83 -3.15
N ALA A 100 10.56 4.70 -3.62
CA ALA A 100 10.51 3.44 -2.86
C ALA A 100 11.91 2.96 -2.45
N SER A 101 12.89 3.11 -3.33
CA SER A 101 14.28 2.75 -3.05
C SER A 101 14.92 3.68 -2.01
N SER A 102 14.62 4.98 -2.05
CA SER A 102 15.08 5.92 -1.02
C SER A 102 14.47 5.61 0.35
N VAL A 103 13.19 5.25 0.39
CA VAL A 103 12.52 4.86 1.63
C VAL A 103 13.16 3.59 2.20
N GLN A 104 13.34 2.55 1.39
CA GLN A 104 14.00 1.31 1.82
C GLN A 104 15.38 1.59 2.40
N MET A 105 16.20 2.40 1.70
CA MET A 105 17.53 2.76 2.17
C MET A 105 17.50 3.44 3.54
N HIS A 106 16.60 4.40 3.75
CA HIS A 106 16.48 5.08 5.04
C HIS A 106 16.01 4.16 6.17
N ILE A 107 15.15 3.19 5.88
CA ILE A 107 14.75 2.18 6.86
C ILE A 107 15.95 1.32 7.24
N ASP A 108 16.72 0.84 6.25
CA ASP A 108 17.90 0.02 6.49
C ASP A 108 18.97 0.76 7.30
N ASP A 109 19.19 2.05 7.01
CA ASP A 109 20.10 2.93 7.74
C ASP A 109 19.63 3.11 9.19
N LEU A 110 18.33 3.33 9.42
CA LEU A 110 17.77 3.47 10.76
C LEU A 110 17.94 2.18 11.57
N GLU A 111 17.66 1.02 10.97
CA GLU A 111 17.87 -0.27 11.61
C GLU A 111 19.34 -0.51 11.94
N LYS A 112 20.26 -0.11 11.05
CA LYS A 112 21.70 -0.22 11.30
C LYS A 112 22.12 0.66 12.48
N ALA A 113 21.68 1.91 12.51
CA ALA A 113 21.96 2.82 13.63
C ALA A 113 21.41 2.27 14.96
N LEU A 114 20.21 1.69 14.94
CA LEU A 114 19.63 1.04 16.11
C LEU A 114 20.44 -0.18 16.57
N ARG A 115 20.95 -0.99 15.64
CA ARG A 115 21.85 -2.11 15.96
C ARG A 115 23.14 -1.63 16.62
N GLU A 116 23.78 -0.61 16.06
CA GLU A 116 25.01 -0.03 16.62
C GLU A 116 24.77 0.49 18.04
N VAL A 117 23.68 1.25 18.29
CA VAL A 117 23.32 1.71 19.64
C VAL A 117 23.08 0.53 20.59
N LYS A 118 22.43 -0.54 20.13
CA LYS A 118 22.16 -1.73 20.95
C LYS A 118 23.44 -2.48 21.32
N GLU A 119 24.39 -2.59 20.41
CA GLU A 119 25.71 -3.18 20.67
C GLU A 119 26.51 -2.36 21.67
N LEU A 120 26.52 -1.03 21.54
CA LEU A 120 27.18 -0.14 22.51
C LEU A 120 26.55 -0.22 23.91
N LYS A 121 25.22 -0.40 24.00
CA LYS A 121 24.51 -0.57 25.28
C LYS A 121 24.72 -1.92 25.96
N GLY A 122 25.37 -2.89 25.30
CA GLY A 122 25.67 -4.20 25.89
C GLY A 122 26.86 -4.20 26.85
N LEU A 123 27.68 -3.15 26.85
CA LEU A 123 28.88 -3.05 27.68
C LEU A 123 28.59 -2.16 28.89
N LEU A 124 28.39 -2.78 30.05
CA LEU A 124 28.33 -2.04 31.31
C LEU A 124 29.76 -1.69 31.77
N PRO A 125 30.12 -0.41 31.89
CA PRO A 125 31.44 -0.03 32.38
C PRO A 125 31.56 -0.40 33.87
N ILE A 126 32.43 -1.36 34.18
CA ILE A 126 32.72 -1.78 35.56
C ILE A 126 34.11 -1.36 36.01
N CYS A 127 34.29 -1.12 37.31
CA CYS A 127 35.60 -0.95 37.89
C CYS A 127 36.37 -2.27 37.84
N ALA A 128 37.57 -2.27 37.26
CA ALA A 128 38.39 -3.48 37.14
C ALA A 128 38.75 -4.10 38.50
N SER A 129 38.91 -3.25 39.53
CA SER A 129 39.29 -3.64 40.89
C SER A 129 38.10 -4.12 41.74
N CYS A 130 37.07 -3.29 41.93
CA CYS A 130 35.95 -3.59 42.86
C CYS A 130 34.66 -4.09 42.19
N LYS A 131 34.62 -4.20 40.84
CA LYS A 131 33.46 -4.68 40.05
C LYS A 131 32.17 -3.86 40.16
N SER A 132 32.20 -2.68 40.78
CA SER A 132 31.09 -1.71 40.76
C SER A 132 30.81 -1.20 39.34
N ILE A 133 29.55 -0.91 39.03
CA ILE A 133 29.09 -0.41 37.72
C ILE A 133 29.10 1.13 37.76
N ARG A 134 29.60 1.78 36.70
CA ARG A 134 29.51 3.24 36.54
C ARG A 134 28.16 3.61 35.94
N ASP A 135 27.44 4.54 36.59
CA ASP A 135 26.16 5.06 36.11
C ASP A 135 26.32 6.17 35.05
N ASP A 136 25.18 6.63 34.51
CA ASP A 136 25.15 7.66 33.46
C ASP A 136 25.64 9.04 33.99
N ASP A 137 25.59 9.26 35.31
CA ASP A 137 26.10 10.45 36.00
C ASP A 137 27.62 10.35 36.30
N GLY A 138 28.23 9.20 36.02
CA GLY A 138 29.65 8.93 36.20
C GLY A 138 30.06 8.40 37.57
N TYR A 139 29.10 8.17 38.49
CA TYR A 139 29.36 7.62 39.81
C TYR A 139 29.38 6.08 39.77
N PHE A 140 30.23 5.47 40.61
CA PHE A 140 30.25 4.02 40.76
C PHE A 140 29.23 3.58 41.81
N ARG A 141 28.38 2.61 41.43
CA ARG A 141 27.38 2.00 42.31
C ARG A 141 27.55 0.49 42.35
N THR A 142 27.05 -0.13 43.40
CA THR A 142 26.99 -1.60 43.47
C THR A 142 25.99 -2.13 42.45
N VAL A 143 26.12 -3.42 42.11
CA VAL A 143 25.27 -4.05 41.09
C VAL A 143 23.80 -3.95 41.48
N GLU A 144 23.49 -4.18 42.76
CA GLU A 144 22.13 -4.13 43.29
C GLU A 144 21.54 -2.72 43.14
N THR A 145 22.28 -1.70 43.58
CA THR A 145 21.84 -0.30 43.56
C THR A 145 21.63 0.20 42.12
N TYR A 146 22.51 -0.21 41.20
CA TYR A 146 22.42 0.18 39.79
C TYR A 146 21.16 -0.38 39.12
N PHE A 147 20.85 -1.66 39.33
CA PHE A 147 19.71 -2.31 38.67
C PHE A 147 18.37 -2.00 39.33
N VAL A 148 18.29 -1.81 40.66
CA VAL A 148 17.05 -1.38 41.33
C VAL A 148 16.57 -0.03 40.78
N GLY A 149 17.49 0.87 40.41
CA GLY A 149 17.16 2.17 39.83
C GLY A 149 16.73 2.14 38.36
N LYS A 150 17.12 1.11 37.58
CA LYS A 150 16.86 1.02 36.13
C LYS A 150 15.88 -0.10 35.72
N SER A 151 15.64 -1.06 36.60
CA SER A 151 14.78 -2.23 36.37
C SER A 151 14.07 -2.56 37.68
N HIS A 152 12.79 -2.97 37.63
CA HIS A 152 12.03 -3.40 38.80
C HIS A 152 12.52 -4.77 39.36
N LEU A 153 13.83 -4.98 39.46
CA LEU A 153 14.46 -6.21 39.96
C LEU A 153 14.76 -6.05 41.46
N GLU A 154 14.46 -7.09 42.24
CA GLU A 154 14.89 -7.23 43.63
C GLU A 154 15.90 -8.38 43.73
N PHE A 155 16.97 -8.18 44.51
CA PHE A 155 18.04 -9.17 44.64
C PHE A 155 17.90 -9.95 45.96
N SER A 156 17.77 -11.28 45.85
CA SER A 156 17.94 -12.17 47.01
C SER A 156 19.43 -12.45 47.22
N HIS A 157 19.88 -12.34 48.47
CA HIS A 157 21.28 -12.63 48.82
C HIS A 157 21.38 -14.09 49.27
N THR A 158 21.62 -14.97 48.30
CA THR A 158 21.88 -16.40 48.55
C THR A 158 23.36 -16.69 48.31
N ILE A 159 23.95 -17.54 49.13
CA ILE A 159 25.33 -18.01 48.95
C ILE A 159 25.31 -19.25 48.05
N CYS A 160 26.11 -19.25 46.98
CA CYS A 160 26.19 -20.42 46.10
C CYS A 160 26.97 -21.58 46.74
N GLN A 161 26.82 -22.77 46.17
CA GLN A 161 27.44 -23.99 46.70
C GLN A 161 28.97 -23.97 46.65
N ASP A 162 29.55 -23.16 45.75
CA ASP A 162 31.01 -22.98 45.65
C ASP A 162 31.56 -22.02 46.71
N CYS A 163 30.79 -21.01 47.12
CA CYS A 163 31.24 -20.02 48.11
C CYS A 163 31.00 -20.46 49.55
N LEU A 164 30.00 -21.30 49.81
CA LEU A 164 29.65 -21.77 51.16
C LEU A 164 30.85 -22.38 51.92
N PRO A 165 31.67 -23.28 51.35
CA PRO A 165 32.79 -23.90 52.06
C PRO A 165 33.91 -22.91 52.41
N HIS A 166 34.06 -21.83 51.64
CA HIS A 166 35.06 -20.80 51.89
C HIS A 166 34.65 -19.83 53.00
N LEU A 167 33.36 -19.51 53.09
CA LEU A 167 32.80 -18.57 54.07
C LEU A 167 32.46 -19.24 55.40
N TYR A 168 32.03 -20.51 55.35
CA TYR A 168 31.68 -21.31 56.52
C TYR A 168 32.33 -22.70 56.45
N PRO A 169 33.67 -22.79 56.56
CA PRO A 169 34.38 -24.07 56.52
C PRO A 169 33.87 -25.06 57.57
N GLU A 170 33.46 -24.57 58.74
CA GLU A 170 32.94 -25.37 59.85
C GLU A 170 31.55 -25.99 59.61
N LEU A 171 30.75 -25.40 58.72
CA LEU A 171 29.43 -25.92 58.34
C LEU A 171 29.49 -26.88 57.15
N HIS A 172 30.68 -27.07 56.56
CA HIS A 172 30.91 -28.07 55.55
C HIS A 172 31.53 -29.31 56.22
N PRO A 173 30.73 -30.23 56.80
CA PRO A 173 31.27 -31.49 57.27
C PRO A 173 32.01 -32.12 56.11
N ILE A 174 33.23 -32.59 56.38
CA ILE A 174 34.06 -33.33 55.44
C ILE A 174 33.21 -34.51 54.98
N SER A 175 32.49 -34.36 53.87
CA SER A 175 31.90 -35.50 53.21
C SER A 175 33.06 -36.19 52.53
N ASP A 176 33.64 -37.15 53.23
CA ASP A 176 34.38 -38.26 52.62
C ASP A 176 33.48 -38.86 51.54
N LYS A 177 33.58 -38.31 50.32
CA LYS A 177 33.17 -39.03 49.12
C LYS A 177 34.41 -39.78 48.69
N GLY A 178 34.40 -41.04 49.11
CA GLY A 178 35.42 -42.02 48.85
C GLY A 178 35.93 -41.97 47.43
N VAL A 179 37.26 -41.94 47.36
CA VAL A 179 38.01 -42.54 46.28
C VAL A 179 37.50 -43.97 46.07
N ASN A 180 36.91 -44.20 44.90
CA ASN A 180 36.99 -45.43 44.12
C ASN A 180 36.73 -45.08 42.66
#